data_AF-A0A232EFS2-F1
#
_entry.id   AF-A0A232EFS2-F1
#
_cell.length_a   1.000
_cell.length_b   1.000
_cell.length_c   1.000
_cell.angle_alpha   90.00
_cell.angle_beta   90.00
_cell.angle_gamma   90.00
#
_symmetry.space_group_name_H-M   'P 1'
#
loop_
_entity.id
_entity.type
_entity.pdbx_description
1 polymer ?
#
loop_
_entity_poly.entity_id
_entity_poly.type
_entity_poly.pdbx_seq_one_letter_code
_entity_poly.pdbx_strand_id
1 'polypeptide(L)'
;MMNPNKLKFLTERYDKENRNLKFQEKFIALPGLKPVSGKFYAKHDALSSHDSSPVEYIDLVKRSASATPKDNFDFPPPAVNMEYGWFAKPLIPRPCDKRLIFPIKQSDFIKTEIYIREMQKNLPEMKFTGIPFRT
;
A
#
# COMPACT_ATOMS: atom_id res chain seq x y z
N MET A 1 -39.67 -22.32 -10.56
CA MET A 1 -39.59 -22.43 -9.09
C MET A 1 -38.15 -22.75 -8.70
N MET A 2 -37.56 -22.02 -7.75
CA MET A 2 -36.18 -22.23 -7.30
C MET A 2 -36.10 -23.54 -6.50
N ASN A 3 -35.07 -24.36 -6.77
CA ASN A 3 -34.88 -25.64 -6.08
C ASN A 3 -34.64 -25.40 -4.56
N PRO A 4 -35.39 -26.04 -3.65
CA PRO A 4 -35.34 -25.73 -2.22
C PRO A 4 -33.95 -26.00 -1.61
N ASN A 5 -33.25 -27.02 -2.10
CA ASN A 5 -31.88 -27.33 -1.66
C ASN A 5 -30.86 -26.27 -2.08
N LYS A 6 -31.02 -25.67 -3.28
CA LYS A 6 -30.16 -24.58 -3.73
C LYS A 6 -30.39 -23.32 -2.90
N LEU A 7 -31.64 -23.03 -2.54
CA LEU A 7 -31.97 -21.90 -1.69
C LEU A 7 -31.29 -22.02 -0.33
N LYS A 8 -31.39 -23.19 0.31
CA LYS A 8 -30.79 -23.44 1.63
C LYS A 8 -29.26 -23.28 1.62
N PHE A 9 -28.60 -23.75 0.55
CA PHE A 9 -27.16 -23.60 0.38
C PHE A 9 -26.75 -22.13 0.22
N LEU A 10 -27.49 -21.35 -0.58
CA LEU A 10 -27.20 -19.94 -0.80
C LEU A 10 -27.41 -19.11 0.47
N THR A 11 -28.47 -19.38 1.24
CA THR A 11 -28.70 -18.70 2.53
C THR A 11 -27.60 -19.02 3.53
N GLU A 12 -27.20 -20.28 3.65
CA GLU A 12 -26.13 -20.67 4.58
C GLU A 12 -24.79 -20.00 4.23
N ARG A 13 -24.48 -19.92 2.93
CA ARG A 13 -23.28 -19.22 2.44
C ARG A 13 -23.33 -17.73 2.74
N TYR A 14 -24.46 -17.09 2.46
CA TYR A 14 -24.67 -15.66 2.71
C TYR A 14 -24.53 -15.34 4.21
N ASP A 15 -25.13 -16.15 5.08
CA ASP A 15 -25.04 -15.98 6.53
C ASP A 15 -23.59 -16.16 7.03
N LYS A 16 -22.84 -17.10 6.46
CA LYS A 16 -21.41 -17.30 6.79
C LYS A 16 -20.56 -16.11 6.35
N GLU A 17 -20.78 -15.58 5.15
CA GLU A 17 -20.06 -14.41 4.64
C GLU A 17 -20.39 -13.15 5.48
N ASN A 18 -21.66 -12.93 5.82
CA ASN A 18 -22.09 -11.78 6.62
C ASN A 18 -21.64 -11.80 8.09
N ARG A 19 -21.47 -12.97 8.71
CA ARG A 19 -21.00 -13.05 10.12
C ARG A 19 -19.67 -12.33 10.37
N ASN A 20 -18.80 -12.30 9.35
CA ASN A 20 -17.45 -11.75 9.48
C ASN A 20 -17.32 -10.36 8.82
N LEU A 21 -18.34 -9.90 8.09
CA LEU A 21 -18.35 -8.57 7.48
C LEU A 21 -18.75 -7.54 8.53
N LYS A 22 -17.78 -6.77 9.03
CA LYS A 22 -18.03 -5.59 9.86
C LYS A 22 -17.89 -4.35 8.98
N PHE A 23 -19.01 -3.70 8.68
CA PHE A 23 -18.99 -2.38 8.05
C PHE A 23 -18.65 -1.32 9.11
N GLN A 24 -17.58 -0.58 8.87
CA GLN A 24 -17.26 0.60 9.67
C GLN A 24 -17.70 1.84 8.88
N GLU A 25 -18.84 2.42 9.27
CA GLU A 25 -19.34 3.66 8.66
C GLU A 25 -18.55 4.89 9.13
N LYS A 26 -17.97 4.82 10.34
CA LYS A 26 -17.12 5.86 10.91
C LYS A 26 -15.66 5.47 10.76
N PHE A 27 -14.83 6.43 10.37
CA PHE A 27 -13.39 6.22 10.28
C PHE A 27 -12.80 5.93 11.67
N ILE A 28 -12.08 4.82 11.78
CA ILE A 28 -11.30 4.46 12.96
C ILE A 28 -9.83 4.47 12.55
N ALA A 29 -9.04 5.36 13.15
CA ALA A 29 -7.60 5.42 12.91
C ALA A 29 -6.93 4.18 13.52
N LEU A 30 -6.50 3.25 12.66
CA LEU A 30 -5.80 2.03 13.08
C LEU A 30 -4.32 2.14 12.65
N PRO A 31 -3.43 2.66 13.53
CA PRO A 31 -2.06 3.01 13.15
C PRO A 31 -1.16 1.80 12.81
N GLY A 32 -1.60 0.57 13.10
CA GLY A 32 -0.84 -0.66 12.84
C GLY A 32 -1.28 -1.44 11.59
N LEU A 33 -2.35 -1.03 10.90
CA LEU A 33 -2.80 -1.71 9.69
C LEU A 33 -2.14 -1.09 8.46
N LYS A 34 -1.56 -1.94 7.61
CA LYS A 34 -1.12 -1.50 6.27
C LYS A 34 -2.34 -0.98 5.52
N PRO A 35 -2.28 0.22 4.93
CA PRO A 35 -3.41 0.73 4.15
C PRO A 35 -3.76 -0.29 3.08
N VAL A 36 -5.04 -0.67 3.03
CA VAL A 36 -5.55 -1.66 2.10
C VAL A 36 -5.55 -1.03 0.71
N SER A 37 -4.44 -1.24 -0.01
CA SER A 37 -4.16 -0.84 -1.40
C SER A 37 -4.04 0.68 -1.64
N GLY A 38 -3.02 1.06 -2.41
CA GLY A 38 -2.74 2.45 -2.77
C GLY A 38 -3.65 3.04 -3.87
N LYS A 39 -4.72 2.35 -4.29
CA LYS A 39 -5.65 2.81 -5.33
C LYS A 39 -7.07 2.28 -5.10
N PHE A 40 -7.74 2.71 -4.03
CA PHE A 40 -9.20 2.71 -4.01
C PHE A 40 -9.67 4.14 -4.17
N TYR A 41 -10.49 4.40 -5.18
CA TYR A 41 -11.24 5.65 -5.28
C TYR A 41 -12.43 5.52 -4.33
N ALA A 42 -12.35 6.12 -3.15
CA ALA A 42 -13.52 6.24 -2.30
C ALA A 42 -14.49 7.22 -2.95
N LYS A 43 -15.80 6.96 -2.89
CA LYS A 43 -16.84 7.89 -3.37
C LYS A 43 -16.78 9.28 -2.70
N HIS A 44 -15.98 9.40 -1.63
CA HIS A 44 -15.71 10.62 -0.86
C HIS A 44 -14.34 11.26 -1.15
N ASP A 45 -13.55 10.75 -2.11
CA ASP A 45 -12.25 11.35 -2.51
C ASP A 45 -12.40 12.69 -3.26
N ALA A 46 -13.61 13.21 -3.40
CA ALA A 46 -13.83 14.63 -3.63
C ALA A 46 -13.55 15.40 -2.33
N LEU A 47 -12.29 15.37 -1.88
CA LEU A 47 -11.82 16.27 -0.84
C LEU A 47 -11.91 17.69 -1.41
N SER A 48 -12.95 18.41 -1.00
CA SER A 48 -13.02 19.87 -1.18
C SER A 48 -11.77 20.45 -0.53
N SER A 49 -11.09 21.38 -1.20
CA SER A 49 -9.90 22.08 -0.68
C SER A 49 -10.13 22.82 0.64
N HIS A 50 -11.37 22.85 1.14
CA HIS A 50 -11.80 23.43 2.40
C HIS A 50 -11.94 22.45 3.57
N ASP A 51 -11.92 21.14 3.36
CA ASP A 51 -12.04 20.16 4.45
C ASP A 51 -10.66 19.87 5.02
N SER A 52 -10.22 20.71 5.95
CA SER A 52 -9.04 20.44 6.76
C SER A 52 -9.26 19.15 7.54
N SER A 53 -8.32 18.21 7.41
CA SER A 53 -8.38 16.96 8.19
C SER A 53 -8.47 17.30 9.69
N PRO A 54 -9.38 16.68 10.46
CA PRO A 54 -9.51 16.95 11.88
C PRO A 54 -8.17 16.87 12.62
N VAL A 55 -7.89 17.86 13.46
CA VAL A 55 -6.62 18.00 14.19
C VAL A 55 -6.28 16.76 15.00
N GLU A 56 -7.30 16.09 15.54
CA GLU A 56 -7.17 14.84 16.28
C GLU A 56 -6.48 13.72 15.47
N TYR A 57 -6.76 13.62 14.17
CA TYR A 57 -6.13 12.63 13.30
C TYR A 57 -4.67 12.98 13.02
N ILE A 58 -4.36 14.26 12.84
CA ILE A 58 -3.00 14.74 12.66
C ILE A 58 -2.17 14.42 13.92
N ASP A 59 -2.74 14.63 15.10
CA ASP A 59 -2.09 14.33 16.37
C ASP A 59 -1.90 12.84 16.60
N LEU A 60 -2.85 12.00 16.18
CA LEU A 60 -2.69 10.54 16.19
C LEU A 60 -1.54 10.07 15.29
N VAL A 61 -1.42 10.63 14.09
CA VAL A 61 -0.32 10.32 13.16
C VAL A 61 1.02 10.81 13.72
N LYS A 62 1.07 11.99 14.33
CA LYS A 62 2.28 12.49 15.00
C LYS A 62 2.70 11.58 16.16
N ARG A 63 1.74 11.14 16.98
CA ARG A 63 1.99 10.23 18.10
C ARG A 63 2.51 8.87 17.61
N SER A 64 1.90 8.28 16.58
CA SER A 64 2.38 7.01 16.03
C SER A 64 3.77 7.12 15.39
N ALA A 65 4.03 8.20 14.63
CA ALA A 65 5.34 8.48 14.07
C ALA A 65 6.41 8.67 15.15
N SER A 66 6.06 9.34 16.27
CA SER A 66 6.97 9.55 17.40
C SER A 66 7.22 8.30 18.26
N ALA A 67 6.29 7.35 18.26
CA ALA A 67 6.39 6.10 19.00
C ALA A 67 7.33 5.09 18.32
N THR A 68 7.70 5.33 17.06
CA THR A 68 8.72 4.51 16.39
C THR A 68 10.08 4.81 17.04
N PRO A 69 10.88 3.80 17.41
CA PRO A 69 12.22 4.02 17.94
C PRO A 69 13.00 4.93 16.99
N LYS A 70 13.39 6.11 17.47
CA LYS A 70 14.27 7.00 16.74
C LYS A 70 15.70 6.54 17.01
N ASP A 71 16.45 6.34 15.95
CA ASP A 71 17.85 5.92 16.03
C ASP A 71 18.68 7.12 16.52
N ASN A 72 18.79 7.24 17.85
CA ASN A 72 19.40 8.38 18.55
C ASN A 72 20.68 7.96 19.29
N PHE A 73 21.49 7.09 18.70
CA PHE A 73 22.73 6.66 19.35
C PHE A 73 23.97 7.20 18.61
N ASP A 74 24.77 7.98 19.32
CA ASP A 74 26.11 8.40 18.88
C ASP A 74 27.17 7.28 19.09
N PHE A 75 26.79 6.14 19.69
CA PHE A 75 27.66 5.03 20.09
C PHE A 75 27.11 3.68 19.58
N PRO A 76 27.94 2.63 19.43
CA PRO A 76 27.48 1.34 18.92
C PRO A 76 26.37 0.75 19.81
N PRO A 77 25.33 0.14 19.23
CA PRO A 77 24.13 -0.22 19.95
C PRO A 77 24.46 -1.28 21.03
N PRO A 78 23.80 -1.20 22.19
CA PRO A 78 24.19 -1.95 23.38
C PRO A 78 23.88 -3.45 23.30
N ALA A 79 23.21 -3.94 22.24
CA ALA A 79 22.80 -5.34 22.12
C ALA A 79 23.03 -5.90 20.70
N VAL A 80 23.45 -7.16 20.63
CA VAL A 80 23.84 -7.87 19.38
C VAL A 80 22.69 -7.96 18.36
N ASN A 81 21.45 -8.01 18.82
CA ASN A 81 20.26 -8.00 17.95
C ASN A 81 20.00 -6.63 17.29
N MET A 82 20.61 -5.56 17.81
CA MET A 82 20.53 -4.20 17.26
C MET A 82 21.67 -3.90 16.27
N GLU A 83 22.64 -4.82 16.09
CA GLU A 83 23.70 -4.70 15.08
C GLU A 83 23.20 -4.93 13.64
N TYR A 84 22.02 -5.53 13.46
CA TYR A 84 21.43 -5.76 12.14
C TYR A 84 21.09 -4.41 11.48
N GLY A 85 21.98 -3.94 10.61
CA GLY A 85 21.86 -2.65 9.90
C GLY A 85 22.75 -1.53 10.43
N TRP A 86 23.46 -1.75 11.55
CA TRP A 86 24.37 -0.75 12.15
C TRP A 86 25.70 -0.60 11.40
N PHE A 87 26.04 -1.56 10.53
CA PHE A 87 27.27 -1.50 9.75
C PHE A 87 27.21 -0.38 8.70
N ALA A 88 27.64 0.83 9.09
CA ALA A 88 27.88 1.95 8.19
C ALA A 88 28.88 1.61 7.07
N LYS A 89 29.74 0.60 7.31
CA LYS A 89 30.65 0.02 6.33
C LYS A 89 30.18 -1.40 5.97
N PRO A 90 29.98 -1.71 4.68
CA PRO A 90 29.56 -3.05 4.28
C PRO A 90 30.65 -4.08 4.63
N LEU A 91 30.23 -5.28 5.06
CA LEU A 91 31.13 -6.40 5.39
C LEU A 91 32.05 -6.76 4.21
N ILE A 92 31.51 -6.64 2.99
CA ILE A 92 32.28 -6.74 1.75
C ILE A 92 32.57 -5.32 1.28
N PRO A 93 33.85 -4.90 1.16
CA PRO A 93 34.19 -3.58 0.66
C PRO A 93 33.62 -3.41 -0.75
N ARG A 94 32.89 -2.33 -0.98
CA ARG A 94 32.38 -2.00 -2.31
C ARG A 94 33.57 -1.73 -3.23
N PRO A 95 33.64 -2.34 -4.43
CA PRO A 95 34.71 -2.04 -5.37
C PRO A 95 34.63 -0.56 -5.75
N CYS A 96 35.76 0.14 -5.70
CA CYS A 96 35.84 1.54 -6.15
C CYS A 96 35.83 1.67 -7.69
N ASP A 97 36.08 0.56 -8.40
CA ASP A 97 36.10 0.55 -9.85
C ASP A 97 34.67 0.63 -10.41
N LYS A 98 34.37 1.74 -11.07
CA LYS A 98 33.07 1.99 -11.73
C LYS A 98 32.74 0.96 -12.80
N ARG A 99 33.74 0.27 -13.37
CA ARG A 99 33.54 -0.79 -14.36
C ARG A 99 32.90 -2.05 -13.78
N LEU A 100 32.94 -2.21 -12.46
CA LEU A 100 32.36 -3.35 -11.75
C LEU A 100 31.01 -3.01 -11.08
N ILE A 101 30.52 -1.78 -11.24
CA ILE A 101 29.29 -1.29 -10.61
C ILE A 101 28.26 -1.00 -11.71
N PHE A 102 27.24 -1.84 -11.80
CA PHE A 102 26.15 -1.69 -12.76
C PHE A 102 24.81 -1.45 -12.03
N PRO A 103 24.60 -0.24 -11.47
CA PRO A 103 23.33 0.05 -10.82
C PRO A 103 22.22 0.12 -11.87
N ILE A 104 21.23 -0.75 -11.74
CA ILE A 104 20.03 -0.69 -12.57
C ILE A 104 19.19 0.49 -12.07
N LYS A 105 19.13 1.56 -12.87
CA LYS A 105 18.40 2.79 -12.50
C LYS A 105 16.88 2.58 -12.43
N GLN A 106 16.35 1.70 -13.27
CA GLN A 106 14.93 1.37 -13.37
C GLN A 106 14.75 -0.05 -13.90
N SER A 107 13.71 -0.74 -13.45
CA SER A 107 13.32 -2.03 -14.03
C SER A 107 12.78 -1.83 -15.45
N ASP A 108 12.95 -2.84 -16.30
CA ASP A 108 12.48 -2.76 -17.68
C ASP A 108 10.97 -2.58 -17.76
N PHE A 109 10.23 -3.15 -16.80
CA PHE A 109 8.80 -2.94 -16.62
C PHE A 109 8.44 -1.45 -16.44
N ILE A 110 9.18 -0.73 -15.58
CA ILE A 110 8.95 0.70 -15.35
C ILE A 110 9.29 1.51 -16.61
N LYS A 111 10.37 1.15 -17.33
CA LYS A 111 10.72 1.81 -18.60
C LYS A 111 9.62 1.65 -19.64
N THR A 112 9.08 0.44 -19.80
CA THR A 112 8.00 0.17 -20.75
C THR A 112 6.73 0.94 -20.40
N GLU A 113 6.37 1.00 -19.12
CA GLU A 113 5.19 1.72 -18.67
C GLU A 113 5.32 3.24 -18.90
N ILE A 114 6.49 3.82 -18.59
CA ILE A 114 6.76 5.25 -18.85
C ILE A 114 6.64 5.54 -20.36
N TYR A 115 7.24 4.70 -21.20
CA TYR A 115 7.18 4.84 -22.64
C TYR A 115 5.73 4.78 -23.17
N ILE A 116 4.94 3.81 -22.69
CA ILE A 116 3.52 3.67 -23.06
C ILE A 116 2.75 4.93 -22.69
N ARG A 117 2.96 5.49 -21.49
CA ARG A 117 2.30 6.71 -21.04
C ARG A 117 2.70 7.95 -21.83
N GLU A 118 3.98 8.07 -22.21
CA GLU A 118 4.44 9.16 -23.08
C GLU A 118 3.76 9.10 -24.45
N MET A 119 3.66 7.90 -25.02
CA MET A 119 2.98 7.67 -26.30
C MET A 119 1.46 7.92 -26.21
N GLN A 120 0.86 7.63 -25.05
CA GLN A 120 -0.58 7.75 -24.83
C GLN A 120 -1.03 9.11 -24.27
N LYS A 121 -0.12 10.05 -24.03
CA LYS A 121 -0.37 11.30 -23.28
C LYS A 121 -1.52 12.18 -23.81
N ASN A 122 -1.85 12.07 -25.09
CA ASN A 122 -2.92 12.85 -25.74
C ASN A 122 -4.08 11.98 -26.26
N LEU A 123 -4.08 10.68 -26.00
CA LEU A 123 -5.19 9.82 -26.37
C LEU A 123 -6.29 9.90 -25.30
N PRO A 124 -7.57 9.91 -25.68
CA PRO A 124 -8.65 9.80 -24.73
C PRO A 124 -8.54 8.44 -24.01
N GLU A 125 -8.44 8.46 -22.68
CA GLU A 125 -8.47 7.25 -21.85
C GLU A 125 -9.87 6.60 -21.92
N MET A 126 -10.13 5.85 -22.98
CA MET A 126 -11.31 5.01 -23.04
C MET A 126 -11.10 3.82 -22.11
N LYS A 127 -11.75 3.85 -20.95
CA LYS A 127 -11.79 2.72 -20.03
C LYS A 127 -12.36 1.51 -20.77
N PHE A 128 -11.67 0.37 -20.69
CA PHE A 128 -12.15 -0.88 -21.25
C PHE A 128 -13.51 -1.24 -20.62
N THR A 129 -14.57 -1.24 -21.41
CA THR A 129 -15.95 -1.58 -21.01
C THR A 129 -16.33 -3.02 -21.33
N GLY A 130 -15.42 -3.80 -21.91
CA GLY A 130 -15.67 -5.19 -22.26
C GLY A 130 -15.72 -6.10 -21.03
N ILE A 131 -16.43 -7.23 -21.15
CA ILE A 131 -16.36 -8.32 -20.17
C ILE A 131 -15.02 -9.03 -20.38
N PRO A 132 -14.09 -9.04 -19.40
CA PRO A 132 -12.71 -9.49 -19.59
C PRO A 132 -12.57 -11.02 -19.75
N PHE A 133 -13.65 -11.78 -19.58
CA PHE A 133 -13.66 -13.22 -19.67
C PHE A 133 -14.79 -13.67 -20.61
N ARG A 134 -14.49 -14.62 -21.50
CA ARG A 134 -15.52 -15.32 -22.27
C ARG A 134 -16.36 -16.17 -21.32
N THR A 135 -17.68 -16.00 -21.38
CA THR A 135 -18.67 -16.94 -20.82
C THR A 135 -18.70 -18.24 -21.60
#